data_AF-A0A538GJS9-F1
#
_entry.id   AF-A0A538GJS9-F1
#
_cell.length_a   1.000
_cell.length_b   1.000
_cell.length_c   1.000
_cell.angle_alpha   90.00
_cell.angle_beta   90.00
_cell.angle_gamma   90.00
#
_symmetry.space_group_name_H-M   'P 1'
#
loop_
_entity.id
_entity.type
_entity.pdbx_description
1 polymer ?
#
loop_
_entity_poly.entity_id
_entity_poly.type
_entity_poly.pdbx_seq_one_letter_code
_entity_poly.pdbx_strand_id
1 'polypeptide(L)'
;MSRLLRRTAMRAEPVAERMPPAGGLVSKPSADEHPPTPVPEPGPPAPEPAPPAPDPEPPTPEPGPPPPQLRAVAPPLPEAEPVREDVQEPVTYLPRAGGEPREWNVWELERLARESEGRDQPRHEELAFLLLELRQFANADGQLPVGFDPVVRESFGELLYAAV
;
A
#
# COMPACT_ATOMS: atom_id res chain seq x y z
N MET A 1 23.52 -32.61 44.37
CA MET A 1 23.05 -31.84 43.20
C MET A 1 21.55 -31.66 43.32
N SER A 2 21.14 -30.50 43.82
CA SER A 2 19.78 -30.17 44.26
C SER A 2 18.80 -30.06 43.09
N ARG A 3 17.66 -30.73 43.20
CA ARG A 3 16.46 -30.49 42.38
C ARG A 3 15.43 -29.71 43.20
N LEU A 4 14.65 -28.92 42.48
CA LEU A 4 13.32 -28.38 42.80
C LEU A 4 13.24 -27.02 43.52
N LEU A 5 13.10 -25.97 42.71
CA LEU A 5 12.50 -24.72 43.13
C LEU A 5 10.98 -24.91 43.30
N ARG A 6 10.54 -24.67 44.54
CA ARG A 6 9.30 -23.99 44.97
C ARG A 6 8.01 -24.27 44.21
N ARG A 7 7.20 -25.15 44.81
CA ARG A 7 5.74 -25.21 44.68
C ARG A 7 5.12 -24.39 45.81
N THR A 8 4.46 -23.28 45.50
CA THR A 8 3.42 -22.70 46.37
C THR A 8 2.49 -21.83 45.53
N ALA A 9 1.27 -22.33 45.33
CA ALA A 9 0.10 -21.55 44.96
C ALA A 9 -0.60 -21.09 46.25
N MET A 10 -0.91 -19.80 46.36
CA MET A 10 -1.86 -19.20 47.31
C MET A 10 -2.11 -17.77 46.79
N ARG A 11 -3.20 -17.49 46.06
CA ARG A 11 -4.56 -17.14 46.52
C ARG A 11 -4.61 -15.98 47.54
N ALA A 12 -5.48 -15.02 47.23
CA ALA A 12 -6.22 -14.06 48.06
C ALA A 12 -5.76 -12.58 48.02
N GLU A 13 -6.68 -11.76 47.53
CA GLU A 13 -6.80 -10.30 47.61
C GLU A 13 -6.60 -9.73 49.03
N PRO A 14 -6.34 -8.42 49.16
CA PRO A 14 -6.96 -7.64 50.22
C PRO A 14 -7.72 -6.41 49.70
N VAL A 15 -9.03 -6.40 50.00
CA VAL A 15 -9.91 -5.22 50.00
C VAL A 15 -9.92 -4.59 51.41
N ALA A 16 -10.24 -3.30 51.45
CA ALA A 16 -10.37 -2.38 52.60
C ALA A 16 -9.03 -1.72 52.99
N GLU A 17 -8.88 -0.40 53.10
CA GLU A 17 -9.81 0.65 53.53
C GLU A 17 -9.08 1.98 53.25
N ARG A 18 -9.67 3.02 52.65
CA ARG A 18 -10.23 4.16 53.39
C ARG A 18 -10.71 5.25 52.42
N MET A 19 -12.01 5.55 52.42
CA MET A 19 -12.54 6.91 52.21
C MET A 19 -12.52 7.61 53.61
N PRO A 20 -12.63 8.96 53.83
CA PRO A 20 -13.26 10.05 53.04
C PRO A 20 -12.43 11.41 53.11
N PRO A 21 -12.90 12.64 52.78
CA PRO A 21 -14.27 13.10 52.58
C PRO A 21 -14.59 14.00 51.37
N ALA A 22 -15.90 14.05 51.15
CA ALA A 22 -16.62 15.11 50.48
C ALA A 22 -16.05 16.50 50.79
N GLY A 23 -15.91 17.32 49.76
CA GLY A 23 -15.63 18.73 49.96
C GLY A 23 -15.08 19.38 48.72
N GLY A 24 -15.96 20.08 48.02
CA GLY A 24 -15.58 21.40 47.55
C GLY A 24 -15.41 21.53 46.05
N LEU A 25 -16.38 22.28 45.52
CA LEU A 25 -16.18 23.29 44.49
C LEU A 25 -16.03 22.76 43.08
N VAL A 26 -17.20 22.67 42.44
CA VAL A 26 -17.34 23.09 41.05
C VAL A 26 -16.63 24.45 40.90
N SER A 27 -15.51 24.47 40.20
CA SER A 27 -14.87 25.72 39.78
C SER A 27 -14.92 25.75 38.26
N LYS A 28 -16.03 26.27 37.74
CA LYS A 28 -15.99 27.03 36.48
C LYS A 28 -15.40 28.40 36.84
N PRO A 29 -14.25 28.82 36.31
CA PRO A 29 -13.94 30.23 36.26
C PRO A 29 -14.50 30.84 34.97
N SER A 30 -15.33 31.85 35.21
CA SER A 30 -15.49 33.09 34.44
C SER A 30 -15.81 33.01 32.96
N ALA A 31 -17.11 33.21 32.70
CA ALA A 31 -17.47 34.22 31.72
C ALA A 31 -16.97 35.61 32.17
N ASP A 32 -16.53 36.40 31.19
CA ASP A 32 -16.50 37.87 31.14
C ASP A 32 -15.55 38.64 32.08
N GLU A 33 -14.41 39.07 31.53
CA GLU A 33 -14.05 40.50 31.40
C GLU A 33 -12.77 40.60 30.57
N HIS A 34 -12.91 40.61 29.24
CA HIS A 34 -11.91 41.25 28.41
C HIS A 34 -12.33 42.73 28.29
N PRO A 35 -11.44 43.72 28.52
CA PRO A 35 -11.77 45.10 28.22
C PRO A 35 -12.15 45.20 26.74
N PRO A 36 -13.12 46.05 26.35
CA PRO A 36 -13.42 46.22 24.94
C PRO A 36 -12.14 46.73 24.27
N THR A 37 -11.59 45.91 23.37
CA THR A 37 -10.61 46.41 22.42
C THR A 37 -11.34 47.47 21.60
N PRO A 38 -10.79 48.69 21.44
CA PRO A 38 -11.40 49.65 20.53
C PRO A 38 -11.45 48.99 19.16
N VAL A 39 -12.67 48.82 18.62
CA VAL A 39 -12.84 48.41 17.24
C VAL A 39 -12.17 49.50 16.40
N PRO A 40 -11.15 49.18 15.58
CA PRO A 40 -10.57 50.16 14.70
C PRO A 40 -11.68 50.69 13.79
N GLU A 41 -11.85 52.01 13.76
CA GLU A 41 -12.79 52.68 12.85
C GLU A 41 -12.48 52.16 11.43
N PRO A 42 -13.49 51.69 10.67
CA PRO A 42 -13.24 51.20 9.32
C PRO A 42 -12.62 52.34 8.52
N GLY A 43 -11.36 52.14 8.10
CA GLY A 43 -10.71 53.04 7.17
C GLY A 43 -11.56 53.18 5.89
N PRO A 44 -11.39 54.27 5.12
CA PRO A 44 -12.12 54.44 3.87
C PRO A 44 -11.99 53.17 3.03
N PRO A 45 -13.08 52.74 2.35
CA PRO A 45 -13.04 51.54 1.54
C PRO A 45 -11.88 51.66 0.55
N ALA A 46 -11.06 50.62 0.47
CA ALA A 46 -10.03 50.55 -0.55
C ALA A 46 -10.71 50.71 -1.92
N PRO A 47 -10.15 51.51 -2.84
CA PRO A 47 -10.71 51.62 -4.18
C PRO A 47 -10.82 50.23 -4.79
N GLU A 48 -11.96 49.93 -5.40
CA GLU A 48 -12.17 48.66 -6.10
C GLU A 48 -11.01 48.44 -7.08
N PRO A 49 -10.44 47.23 -7.15
CA PRO A 49 -9.42 46.93 -8.13
C PRO A 49 -9.99 47.19 -9.52
N ALA A 50 -9.27 48.00 -10.32
CA ALA A 50 -9.63 48.19 -11.71
C ALA A 50 -9.75 46.81 -12.40
N PRO A 51 -10.73 46.63 -13.30
CA PRO A 51 -10.84 45.37 -14.03
C PRO A 51 -9.52 45.07 -14.74
N PRO A 52 -9.07 43.80 -14.77
CA PRO A 52 -7.85 43.44 -15.48
C PRO A 52 -7.98 43.86 -16.94
N ALA A 53 -6.90 44.42 -17.49
CA ALA A 53 -6.84 44.71 -18.92
C ALA A 53 -7.08 43.40 -19.70
N PRO A 54 -7.79 43.45 -20.84
CA PRO A 54 -7.96 42.27 -21.67
C PRO A 54 -6.59 41.70 -22.07
N ASP A 55 -6.47 40.38 -22.01
CA ASP A 55 -5.28 39.66 -22.42
C ASP A 55 -4.99 39.97 -23.90
N PRO A 56 -3.74 40.26 -24.29
CA PRO A 56 -3.41 40.53 -25.68
C PRO A 56 -3.76 39.30 -26.53
N GLU A 57 -4.62 39.48 -27.55
CA GLU A 57 -4.92 38.41 -28.48
C GLU A 57 -3.62 37.89 -29.11
N PRO A 58 -3.41 36.56 -29.16
CA PRO A 58 -2.22 36.02 -29.78
C PRO A 58 -2.19 36.44 -31.25
N PRO A 59 -1.02 36.83 -31.79
CA PRO A 59 -0.93 37.18 -33.20
C PRO A 59 -1.37 35.99 -34.04
N THR A 60 -2.26 36.23 -35.00
CA THR A 60 -2.58 35.22 -36.02
C THR A 60 -1.30 34.91 -36.78
N PRO A 61 -0.84 33.64 -36.83
CA PRO A 61 0.36 33.28 -37.57
C PRO A 61 0.15 33.67 -39.05
N GLU A 62 1.07 34.48 -39.59
CA GLU A 62 1.08 34.73 -41.03
C GLU A 62 1.29 33.38 -41.75
N PRO A 63 0.52 33.06 -42.81
CA PRO A 63 0.71 31.81 -43.52
C PRO A 63 2.14 31.74 -44.07
N GLY A 64 2.95 30.86 -43.50
CA GLY A 64 4.29 30.58 -44.01
C GLY A 64 4.23 30.09 -45.47
N PRO A 65 5.35 30.16 -46.22
CA PRO A 65 5.40 29.69 -47.59
C PRO A 65 4.88 28.26 -47.69
N PRO A 66 4.13 27.92 -48.77
CA PRO A 66 3.56 26.59 -48.90
C PRO A 66 4.70 25.55 -48.86
N PRO A 67 4.52 24.44 -48.14
CA PRO A 67 5.54 23.41 -48.05
C PRO A 67 5.88 22.89 -49.45
N PRO A 68 7.14 22.53 -49.72
CA PRO A 68 7.52 21.93 -50.99
C PRO A 68 6.68 20.67 -51.20
N GLN A 69 5.98 20.61 -52.35
CA GLN A 69 5.18 19.45 -52.73
C GLN A 69 6.13 18.28 -53.02
N LEU A 70 6.26 17.38 -52.06
CA LEU A 70 7.07 16.17 -52.20
C LEU A 70 6.45 15.27 -53.26
N ARG A 71 7.25 14.86 -54.25
CA ARG A 71 6.84 13.85 -55.20
C ARG A 71 6.73 12.52 -54.46
N ALA A 72 5.55 11.92 -54.43
CA ALA A 72 5.33 10.62 -53.83
C ALA A 72 6.17 9.56 -54.57
N VAL A 73 7.20 9.06 -53.89
CA VAL A 73 7.74 7.73 -54.21
C VAL A 73 6.62 6.75 -53.85
N ALA A 74 6.37 5.77 -54.72
CA ALA A 74 5.38 4.74 -54.44
C ALA A 74 5.59 4.21 -53.01
N PRO A 75 4.53 4.12 -52.19
CA PRO A 75 4.68 3.54 -50.86
C PRO A 75 5.30 2.16 -51.04
N PRO A 76 6.27 1.75 -50.21
CA PRO A 76 6.65 0.36 -50.19
C PRO A 76 5.36 -0.45 -50.04
N LEU A 77 5.23 -1.55 -50.80
CA LEU A 77 4.22 -2.57 -50.51
C LEU A 77 4.25 -2.76 -48.99
N PRO A 78 3.11 -2.78 -48.30
CA PRO A 78 3.10 -2.96 -46.85
C PRO A 78 3.94 -4.20 -46.56
N GLU A 79 5.16 -4.01 -46.06
CA GLU A 79 5.75 -5.01 -45.19
C GLU A 79 4.69 -5.19 -44.14
N ALA A 80 4.21 -6.43 -44.04
CA ALA A 80 3.10 -6.83 -43.21
C ALA A 80 3.07 -5.94 -41.98
N GLU A 81 1.92 -5.30 -41.73
CA GLU A 81 1.68 -4.75 -40.41
C GLU A 81 2.23 -5.80 -39.43
N PRO A 82 3.06 -5.44 -38.44
CA PRO A 82 3.19 -6.32 -37.31
C PRO A 82 1.75 -6.41 -36.81
N VAL A 83 1.07 -7.48 -37.21
CA VAL A 83 -0.08 -7.98 -36.51
C VAL A 83 0.44 -7.92 -35.10
N ARG A 84 -0.16 -7.08 -34.28
CA ARG A 84 -0.13 -7.33 -32.85
C ARG A 84 -0.94 -8.61 -32.68
N GLU A 85 -0.40 -9.72 -33.18
CA GLU A 85 -0.40 -10.93 -32.41
C GLU A 85 0.20 -10.43 -31.12
N ASP A 86 -0.62 -10.42 -30.09
CA ASP A 86 -0.19 -10.71 -28.75
C ASP A 86 0.59 -12.05 -28.83
N VAL A 87 1.75 -12.04 -29.50
CA VAL A 87 2.84 -12.97 -29.23
C VAL A 87 3.29 -12.46 -27.88
N GLN A 88 2.54 -12.85 -26.85
CA GLN A 88 3.17 -13.19 -25.61
C GLN A 88 4.31 -14.09 -26.06
N GLU A 89 5.53 -13.55 -26.06
CA GLU A 89 6.73 -14.37 -26.19
C GLU A 89 6.45 -15.60 -25.31
N PRO A 90 6.70 -16.83 -25.78
CA PRO A 90 6.60 -17.96 -24.89
C PRO A 90 7.68 -17.74 -23.83
N VAL A 91 7.34 -17.02 -22.77
CA VAL A 91 7.93 -17.13 -21.47
C VAL A 91 7.91 -18.62 -21.28
N THR A 92 9.08 -19.23 -21.39
CA THR A 92 9.20 -20.67 -21.28
C THR A 92 8.68 -20.99 -19.89
N TYR A 93 7.43 -21.47 -19.84
CA TYR A 93 6.88 -22.06 -18.64
C TYR A 93 7.74 -23.28 -18.39
N LEU A 94 8.75 -23.11 -17.54
CA LEU A 94 9.49 -24.24 -17.00
C LEU A 94 8.45 -25.24 -16.53
N PRO A 95 8.54 -26.54 -16.91
CA PRO A 95 7.57 -27.55 -16.52
C PRO A 95 7.58 -27.67 -14.99
N ARG A 96 6.70 -26.89 -14.41
CA ARG A 96 6.48 -26.71 -12.99
C ARG A 96 5.70 -27.93 -12.55
N ALA A 97 6.41 -28.95 -12.09
CA ALA A 97 5.91 -30.16 -11.44
C ALA A 97 4.36 -30.33 -11.51
N GLY A 98 3.83 -30.65 -12.69
CA GLY A 98 2.44 -30.95 -13.06
C GLY A 98 1.28 -30.48 -12.16
N GLY A 99 0.71 -29.30 -12.44
CA GLY A 99 -0.63 -28.94 -11.95
C GLY A 99 -1.18 -27.69 -12.63
N GLU A 100 -2.50 -27.61 -12.79
CA GLU A 100 -3.21 -26.41 -13.26
C GLU A 100 -2.84 -25.19 -12.39
N PRO A 101 -2.76 -23.97 -12.96
CA PRO A 101 -2.59 -22.75 -12.18
C PRO A 101 -3.68 -22.64 -11.11
N ARG A 102 -3.27 -22.39 -9.85
CA ARG A 102 -4.20 -22.32 -8.72
C ARG A 102 -3.98 -21.08 -7.86
N GLU A 103 -5.01 -20.74 -7.10
CA GLU A 103 -4.92 -19.75 -6.04
C GLU A 103 -4.21 -20.35 -4.82
N TRP A 104 -3.63 -19.46 -4.00
CA TRP A 104 -2.85 -19.85 -2.83
C TRP A 104 -3.30 -19.07 -1.59
N ASN A 105 -3.48 -19.74 -0.46
CA ASN A 105 -3.82 -19.06 0.79
C ASN A 105 -2.54 -18.62 1.54
N VAL A 106 -2.41 -17.32 1.81
CA VAL A 106 -1.23 -16.75 2.49
C VAL A 106 -1.04 -17.33 3.89
N TRP A 107 -2.12 -17.59 4.64
CA TRP A 107 -2.03 -18.15 5.99
C TRP A 107 -1.48 -19.59 5.99
N GLU A 108 -1.83 -20.39 4.98
CA GLU A 108 -1.24 -21.71 4.79
C GLU A 108 0.26 -21.63 4.45
N LEU A 109 0.65 -20.67 3.59
CA LEU A 109 2.06 -20.43 3.27
C LEU A 109 2.86 -19.97 4.49
N GLU A 110 2.28 -19.07 5.32
CA GLU A 110 2.88 -18.65 6.59
C GLU A 110 3.06 -19.83 7.55
N ARG A 111 2.04 -20.70 7.66
CA ARG A 111 2.10 -21.90 8.49
C ARG A 111 3.24 -22.82 8.04
N LEU A 112 3.34 -23.10 6.74
CA LEU A 112 4.42 -23.92 6.18
C LEU A 112 5.81 -23.32 6.43
N ALA A 113 5.95 -22.00 6.29
CA ALA A 113 7.21 -21.30 6.56
C ALA A 113 7.61 -21.40 8.03
N ARG A 114 6.67 -21.22 8.97
CA ARG A 114 6.90 -21.39 10.41
C ARG A 114 7.28 -22.83 10.78
N GLU A 115 6.63 -23.82 10.17
CA GLU A 115 6.96 -25.24 10.36
C GLU A 115 8.34 -25.64 9.83
N SER A 116 8.95 -24.79 8.99
CA SER A 116 10.30 -24.98 8.47
C SER A 116 11.41 -24.30 9.27
N GLU A 117 11.05 -23.51 10.30
CA GLU A 117 12.01 -22.81 11.16
C GLU A 117 13.08 -23.76 11.71
N GLY A 118 14.35 -23.37 11.58
CA GLY A 118 15.50 -24.12 12.08
C GLY A 118 16.14 -25.12 11.10
N ARG A 119 15.56 -25.38 9.92
CA ARG A 119 16.23 -26.15 8.84
C ARG A 119 17.21 -25.30 8.04
N ASP A 120 16.82 -24.07 7.72
CA ASP A 120 17.59 -23.14 6.89
C ASP A 120 17.22 -21.70 7.24
N GLN A 121 18.06 -21.05 8.05
CA GLN A 121 17.81 -19.70 8.57
C GLN A 121 17.72 -18.63 7.45
N PRO A 122 18.68 -18.51 6.51
CA PRO A 122 18.56 -17.52 5.45
C PRO A 122 17.33 -17.75 4.56
N ARG A 123 16.97 -19.01 4.28
CA ARG A 123 15.75 -19.32 3.53
C ARG A 123 14.48 -18.93 4.29
N HIS A 124 14.45 -19.14 5.60
CA HIS A 124 13.30 -18.73 6.42
C HIS A 124 13.11 -17.20 6.40
N GLU A 125 14.20 -16.43 6.51
CA GLU A 125 14.15 -14.97 6.44
C GLU A 125 13.65 -14.49 5.07
N GLU A 126 14.13 -15.08 3.97
CA GLU A 126 13.65 -14.78 2.62
C GLU A 126 12.14 -15.01 2.48
N LEU A 127 11.65 -16.16 2.96
CA LEU A 127 10.22 -16.48 2.93
C LEU A 127 9.41 -15.51 3.79
N ALA A 128 9.94 -15.04 4.92
CA ALA A 128 9.28 -14.05 5.76
C ALA A 128 9.11 -12.70 5.03
N PHE A 129 10.13 -12.24 4.31
CA PHE A 129 10.01 -11.05 3.46
C PHE A 129 9.04 -11.26 2.30
N LEU A 130 9.08 -12.42 1.64
CA LEU A 130 8.15 -12.72 0.55
C LEU A 130 6.69 -12.75 1.04
N LEU A 131 6.41 -13.34 2.21
CA LEU A 131 5.08 -13.35 2.82
C LEU A 131 4.58 -11.94 3.14
N LEU A 132 5.48 -11.06 3.60
CA LEU A 132 5.17 -9.65 3.85
C LEU A 132 4.69 -8.95 2.58
N GLU A 133 5.32 -9.21 1.44
CA GLU A 133 4.93 -8.63 0.14
C GLU A 133 3.65 -9.28 -0.40
N LEU A 134 3.52 -10.61 -0.30
CA LEU A 134 2.35 -11.34 -0.82
C LEU A 134 1.05 -10.92 -0.13
N ARG A 135 1.08 -10.61 1.17
CA ARG A 135 -0.14 -10.26 1.93
C ARG A 135 -0.91 -9.08 1.33
N GLN A 136 -0.22 -8.14 0.68
CA GLN A 136 -0.86 -6.94 0.13
C GLN A 136 -1.67 -7.24 -1.14
N PHE A 137 -1.41 -8.39 -1.78
CA PHE A 137 -2.13 -8.86 -2.96
C PHE A 137 -3.22 -9.88 -2.62
N ALA A 138 -3.26 -10.34 -1.37
CA ALA A 138 -4.28 -11.27 -0.92
C ALA A 138 -5.62 -10.56 -0.69
N ASN A 139 -6.71 -11.24 -0.99
CA ASN A 139 -8.04 -10.75 -0.64
C ASN A 139 -8.32 -10.91 0.87
N ALA A 140 -9.53 -10.53 1.31
CA ALA A 140 -9.92 -10.62 2.72
C ALA A 140 -9.87 -12.05 3.29
N ASP A 141 -10.04 -13.07 2.45
CA ASP A 141 -9.93 -14.48 2.80
C ASP A 141 -8.48 -15.01 2.79
N GLY A 142 -7.51 -14.14 2.46
CA GLY A 142 -6.10 -14.48 2.35
C GLY A 142 -5.74 -15.22 1.05
N GLN A 143 -6.60 -15.22 0.03
CA GLN A 143 -6.32 -15.86 -1.25
C GLN A 143 -5.49 -14.94 -2.16
N LEU A 144 -4.40 -15.48 -2.69
CA LEU A 144 -3.60 -14.91 -3.76
C LEU A 144 -4.16 -15.30 -5.12
N PRO A 145 -4.24 -14.36 -6.07
CA PRO A 145 -4.63 -14.66 -7.45
C PRO A 145 -3.73 -15.72 -8.11
N VAL A 146 -4.28 -16.45 -9.08
CA VAL A 146 -3.58 -17.49 -9.85
C VAL A 146 -2.28 -17.02 -10.51
N GLY A 147 -2.15 -15.71 -10.80
CA GLY A 147 -0.94 -15.12 -11.36
C GLY A 147 0.29 -15.19 -10.44
N PHE A 148 0.08 -15.39 -9.14
CA PHE A 148 1.16 -15.60 -8.16
C PHE A 148 1.56 -17.06 -8.00
N ASP A 149 0.84 -18.02 -8.63
CA ASP A 149 1.23 -19.42 -8.61
C ASP A 149 2.72 -19.59 -8.94
N PRO A 150 3.25 -19.02 -10.07
CA PRO A 150 4.67 -18.96 -10.38
C PRO A 150 5.58 -18.69 -9.18
N VAL A 151 5.42 -17.54 -8.54
CA VAL A 151 6.28 -17.16 -7.42
C VAL A 151 6.13 -18.15 -6.26
N VAL A 152 4.90 -18.57 -5.94
CA VAL A 152 4.65 -19.46 -4.80
C VAL A 152 5.33 -20.82 -4.96
N ARG A 153 5.18 -21.51 -6.11
CA ARG A 153 5.82 -22.85 -6.23
C ARG A 153 7.32 -22.79 -6.47
N GLU A 154 7.86 -21.65 -6.88
CA GLU A 154 9.32 -21.45 -6.92
C GLU A 154 9.88 -21.30 -5.51
N SER A 155 9.33 -20.40 -4.71
CA SER A 155 9.86 -20.09 -3.37
C SER A 155 9.49 -21.16 -2.33
N PHE A 156 8.24 -21.62 -2.33
CA PHE A 156 7.70 -22.59 -1.35
C PHE A 156 7.72 -24.03 -1.84
N GLY A 157 8.19 -24.31 -3.06
CA GLY A 157 8.12 -25.65 -3.68
C GLY A 157 8.62 -26.76 -2.76
N GLU A 158 9.81 -26.58 -2.17
CA GLU A 158 10.37 -27.55 -1.22
C GLU A 158 9.45 -27.85 -0.04
N LEU A 159 8.75 -26.84 0.50
CA LEU A 159 7.83 -27.02 1.63
C LEU A 159 6.51 -27.67 1.19
N LEU A 160 6.02 -27.29 0.00
CA LEU A 160 4.76 -27.80 -0.56
C LEU A 160 4.84 -29.28 -0.94
N TYR A 161 6.00 -29.73 -1.42
CA TYR A 161 6.19 -31.10 -1.86
C TYR A 161 6.89 -32.00 -0.82
N ALA A 162 7.49 -31.44 0.23
CA ALA A 162 7.99 -32.23 1.36
C ALA A 162 6.90 -32.67 2.35
N ALA A 163 5.71 -32.07 2.28
CA ALA A 163 4.58 -32.38 3.15
C ALA A 163 3.61 -33.44 2.58
N VAL A 164 3.99 -34.11 1.48
CA VAL A 164 3.19 -35.14 0.78
C VAL A 164 3.67 -36.54 1.15
#